data_AF-A0A959TJB0-F1
#
_entry.id   AF-A0A959TJB0-F1
#
_cell.length_a   1.000
_cell.length_b   1.000
_cell.length_c   1.000
_cell.angle_alpha   90.00
_cell.angle_beta   90.00
_cell.angle_gamma   90.00
#
_symmetry.space_group_name_H-M   'P 1'
#
loop_
_entity.id
_entity.type
_entity.pdbx_description
1 polymer ?
#
loop_
_entity_poly.entity_id
_entity_poly.type
_entity_poly.pdbx_seq_one_letter_code
_entity_poly.pdbx_strand_id
1 'polypeptide(L)'
;YQQVCGFYTASGGENAMTFGNFQDNAGTTLTQVGSVGGVQAYYYIDDVRVSPLELGPDPVVCGDDTAMLVSNIQCPQLTYTWSTGDTGYGTQTTVNGPVSLTVSGNGTCAASDSVLVTVRPDADAGIGGSDTLCTNGGG
;
A
#
# COMPACT_ATOMS: atom_id res chain seq x y z
N TYR A 1 15.97 -4.00 11.60
CA TYR A 1 15.74 -4.31 10.17
C TYR A 1 15.53 -2.99 9.45
N GLN A 2 16.19 -2.78 8.32
CA GLN A 2 15.96 -1.61 7.47
C GLN A 2 15.07 -2.06 6.33
N GLN A 3 13.89 -1.45 6.16
CA GLN A 3 13.04 -1.75 5.03
C GLN A 3 13.62 -1.09 3.78
N VAL A 4 13.79 -1.88 2.72
CA VAL A 4 14.08 -1.40 1.38
C VAL A 4 12.86 -1.76 0.53
N CYS A 5 12.27 -0.78 -0.13
CA CYS A 5 11.08 -0.94 -0.94
C CYS A 5 11.13 0.02 -2.12
N GLY A 6 10.39 -0.30 -3.18
CA GLY A 6 10.37 0.48 -4.40
C GLY A 6 9.27 0.02 -5.34
N PHE A 7 9.17 0.68 -6.48
CA PHE A 7 8.20 0.37 -7.52
C PHE A 7 8.94 0.07 -8.83
N TYR A 8 8.53 -0.97 -9.53
CA TYR A 8 9.16 -1.41 -10.77
C TYR A 8 8.09 -1.83 -11.78
N THR A 9 8.20 -1.35 -13.02
CA THR A 9 7.38 -1.81 -14.14
C THR A 9 8.13 -2.91 -14.87
N ALA A 10 7.58 -4.13 -14.88
CA ALA A 10 8.13 -5.23 -15.67
C ALA A 10 8.08 -4.87 -17.16
N SER A 11 9.19 -5.06 -17.89
CA SER A 11 9.24 -4.82 -19.33
C SER A 11 8.78 -6.04 -20.14
N GLY A 12 8.50 -7.15 -19.47
CA GLY A 12 7.99 -8.38 -20.07
C GLY A 12 9.12 -9.36 -20.37
N GLY A 13 9.32 -10.31 -19.46
CA GLY A 13 10.32 -11.38 -19.59
C GLY A 13 11.13 -11.63 -18.32
N GLU A 14 11.06 -10.74 -17.33
CA GLU A 14 11.72 -10.92 -16.04
C GLU A 14 11.00 -11.99 -15.20
N ASN A 15 11.73 -13.01 -14.73
CA ASN A 15 11.21 -14.05 -13.84
C ASN A 15 11.91 -14.09 -12.46
N ALA A 16 12.88 -13.22 -12.25
CA ALA A 16 13.70 -13.18 -11.05
C ALA A 16 14.06 -11.73 -10.68
N MET A 17 14.21 -11.50 -9.38
CA MET A 17 14.71 -10.26 -8.80
C MET A 17 16.01 -10.55 -8.07
N THR A 18 17.06 -9.76 -8.32
CA THR A 18 18.38 -9.96 -7.70
C THR A 18 18.63 -8.87 -6.67
N PHE A 19 19.04 -9.27 -5.48
CA PHE A 19 19.44 -8.37 -4.41
C PHE A 19 20.93 -8.57 -4.09
N GLY A 20 21.64 -7.47 -3.85
CA GLY A 20 23.04 -7.55 -3.47
C GLY A 20 23.75 -6.21 -3.55
N ASN A 21 25.04 -6.27 -3.26
CA ASN A 21 25.96 -5.19 -3.56
C ASN A 21 26.51 -5.39 -4.97
N PHE A 22 26.24 -4.43 -5.85
CA PHE A 22 26.69 -4.45 -7.24
C PHE A 22 27.92 -3.55 -7.48
N GLN A 23 28.52 -3.03 -6.41
CA GLN A 23 29.77 -2.26 -6.48
C GLN A 23 30.99 -3.20 -6.48
N ASP A 24 32.09 -2.72 -7.04
CA ASP A 24 33.38 -3.38 -6.87
C ASP A 24 33.88 -3.24 -5.41
N ASN A 25 35.00 -3.89 -5.09
CA ASN A 25 35.55 -3.85 -3.74
C ASN A 25 35.94 -2.44 -3.29
N ALA A 26 36.35 -1.55 -4.20
CA ALA A 26 36.74 -0.18 -3.89
C ALA A 26 35.52 0.73 -3.63
N GLY A 27 34.41 0.47 -4.31
CA GLY A 27 33.13 1.18 -4.16
C GLY A 27 32.24 0.61 -3.04
N THR A 28 32.64 -0.48 -2.41
CA THR A 28 31.91 -1.09 -1.30
C THR A 28 32.27 -0.40 0.02
N THR A 29 31.27 0.18 0.70
CA THR A 29 31.48 0.70 2.06
C THR A 29 31.59 -0.46 3.04
N LEU A 30 32.74 -0.57 3.71
CA LEU A 30 33.00 -1.60 4.72
C LEU A 30 32.80 -1.01 6.12
N THR A 31 31.91 -1.60 6.90
CA THR A 31 31.79 -1.33 8.35
C THR A 31 32.26 -2.57 9.09
N GLN A 32 33.37 -2.46 9.81
CA GLN A 32 33.90 -3.57 10.60
C GLN A 32 32.99 -3.83 11.80
N VAL A 33 32.43 -5.05 11.88
CA VAL A 33 31.65 -5.50 13.03
C VAL A 33 32.43 -6.62 13.72
N GLY A 34 33.04 -6.30 14.86
CA GLY A 34 33.85 -7.23 15.66
C GLY A 34 35.29 -7.42 15.15
N SER A 35 36.09 -8.13 15.95
CA SER A 35 37.48 -8.49 15.64
C SER A 35 37.57 -9.96 15.25
N VAL A 36 37.00 -10.31 14.11
CA VAL A 36 37.23 -11.63 13.49
C VAL A 36 38.39 -11.48 12.51
N GLY A 37 39.33 -12.43 12.52
CA GLY A 37 40.50 -12.40 11.64
C GLY A 37 40.12 -12.56 10.17
N GLY A 38 39.88 -11.45 9.48
CA GLY A 38 39.54 -11.39 8.05
C GLY A 38 38.41 -10.39 7.76
N VAL A 39 38.45 -9.75 6.59
CA VAL A 39 37.34 -8.89 6.12
C VAL A 39 36.28 -9.80 5.51
N GLN A 40 35.15 -9.98 6.19
CA GLN A 40 33.97 -10.68 5.66
C GLN A 40 32.79 -9.72 5.61
N ALA A 41 32.01 -9.76 4.53
CA ALA A 41 30.77 -9.00 4.39
C ALA A 41 29.61 -9.98 4.16
N TYR A 42 28.55 -9.87 4.95
CA TYR A 42 27.33 -10.68 4.82
C TYR A 42 26.11 -9.76 4.75
N TYR A 43 25.14 -10.12 3.92
CA TYR A 43 23.81 -9.53 3.93
C TYR A 43 22.81 -10.58 4.42
N TYR A 44 22.09 -10.26 5.49
CA TYR A 44 20.92 -11.04 5.90
C TYR A 44 19.70 -10.37 5.28
N ILE A 45 19.18 -10.99 4.22
CA ILE A 45 17.93 -10.58 3.59
C ILE A 45 16.86 -11.50 4.16
N ASP A 46 15.83 -10.90 4.73
CA ASP A 46 14.66 -11.58 5.25
C ASP A 46 13.40 -10.90 4.69
N ASP A 47 12.30 -11.65 4.59
CA ASP A 47 11.01 -11.21 4.04
C ASP A 47 11.08 -10.45 2.71
N VAL A 48 11.28 -11.19 1.60
CA VAL A 48 11.20 -10.63 0.24
C VAL A 48 9.82 -10.92 -0.35
N ARG A 49 9.11 -9.87 -0.76
CA ARG A 49 7.80 -9.97 -1.42
C ARG A 49 7.69 -9.02 -2.61
N VAL A 50 6.97 -9.47 -3.63
CA VAL A 50 6.50 -8.65 -4.75
C VAL A 50 4.99 -8.76 -4.76
N SER A 51 4.30 -7.62 -4.75
CA SER A 51 2.84 -7.55 -4.75
C SER A 51 2.39 -6.46 -5.70
N PRO A 52 1.31 -6.67 -6.48
CA PRO A 52 0.64 -5.56 -7.14
C PRO A 52 0.05 -4.59 -6.10
N LEU A 53 -0.23 -3.36 -6.54
CA LEU A 53 -1.00 -2.39 -5.76
C LEU A 53 -2.46 -2.82 -5.75
N GLU A 54 -3.03 -2.97 -4.56
CA GLU A 54 -4.43 -3.36 -4.35
C GLU A 54 -4.99 -2.61 -3.13
N LEU A 55 -6.17 -2.00 -3.27
CA LEU A 55 -6.94 -1.35 -2.21
C LEU A 55 -7.90 -2.32 -1.51
N GLY A 56 -8.10 -3.50 -2.09
CA GLY A 56 -9.02 -4.51 -1.59
C GLY A 56 -10.44 -4.34 -2.15
N PRO A 57 -11.45 -4.93 -1.50
CA PRO A 57 -12.82 -4.92 -1.99
C PRO A 57 -13.51 -3.57 -1.80
N ASP A 58 -14.58 -3.34 -2.57
CA ASP A 58 -15.46 -2.18 -2.45
C ASP A 58 -16.11 -2.10 -1.05
N PRO A 59 -15.87 -1.03 -0.27
CA PRO A 59 -16.45 -0.90 1.06
C PRO A 59 -17.91 -0.45 0.99
N VAL A 60 -18.71 -0.97 1.92
CA VAL A 60 -20.08 -0.52 2.18
C VAL A 60 -20.14 0.02 3.59
N VAL A 61 -20.50 1.31 3.74
CA VAL A 61 -20.66 2.00 5.03
C VAL A 61 -22.06 2.59 5.15
N CYS A 62 -22.44 3.04 6.34
CA CYS A 62 -23.81 3.33 6.71
C CYS A 62 -23.94 4.76 7.26
N GLY A 63 -24.97 5.49 6.83
CA GLY A 63 -25.22 6.86 7.30
C GLY A 63 -23.99 7.75 7.15
N ASP A 64 -23.53 8.26 8.29
CA ASP A 64 -22.36 9.15 8.40
C ASP A 64 -21.05 8.40 8.73
N ASP A 65 -21.06 7.06 8.69
CA ASP A 65 -19.86 6.25 8.89
C ASP A 65 -18.80 6.52 7.82
N THR A 66 -17.54 6.48 8.24
CA THR A 66 -16.39 6.77 7.39
C THR A 66 -15.80 5.48 6.83
N ALA A 67 -15.68 5.39 5.52
CA ALA A 67 -14.88 4.34 4.87
C ALA A 67 -13.40 4.67 5.02
N MET A 68 -12.63 3.75 5.59
CA MET A 68 -11.18 3.84 5.69
C MET A 68 -10.53 2.96 4.63
N LEU A 69 -9.75 3.58 3.74
CA LEU A 69 -9.00 2.90 2.70
C LEU A 69 -7.52 3.00 2.99
N VAL A 70 -6.80 1.88 2.85
CA VAL A 70 -5.35 1.80 3.12
C VAL A 70 -4.69 1.02 2.01
N SER A 71 -3.60 1.55 1.46
CA SER A 71 -2.79 0.84 0.48
C SER A 71 -2.13 -0.39 1.12
N ASN A 72 -2.15 -1.51 0.41
CA ASN A 72 -1.34 -2.69 0.75
C ASN A 72 0.19 -2.44 0.61
N ILE A 73 0.58 -1.34 -0.03
CA ILE A 73 1.98 -0.91 -0.17
C ILE A 73 2.24 0.26 0.76
N GLN A 74 3.12 0.06 1.76
CA GLN A 74 3.55 1.11 2.69
C GLN A 74 5.07 1.30 2.56
N CYS A 75 5.47 2.27 1.76
CA CYS A 75 6.86 2.55 1.46
C CYS A 75 7.13 4.06 1.54
N PRO A 76 7.92 4.53 2.53
CA PRO A 76 8.15 5.97 2.75
C PRO A 76 8.82 6.71 1.60
N GLN A 77 9.45 5.97 0.68
CA GLN A 77 10.15 6.51 -0.48
C GLN A 77 9.23 6.69 -1.71
N LEU A 78 7.96 6.25 -1.63
CA LEU A 78 6.99 6.38 -2.70
C LEU A 78 6.06 7.56 -2.44
N THR A 79 5.51 8.10 -3.53
CA THR A 79 4.49 9.16 -3.49
C THR A 79 3.12 8.53 -3.66
N TYR A 80 2.19 8.92 -2.78
CA TYR A 80 0.80 8.49 -2.80
C TYR A 80 -0.07 9.69 -3.14
N THR A 81 -1.01 9.51 -4.07
CA THR A 81 -1.95 10.56 -4.47
C THR A 81 -3.33 9.96 -4.54
N TRP A 82 -4.21 10.37 -3.63
CA TRP A 82 -5.61 9.96 -3.61
C TRP A 82 -6.50 10.92 -4.37
N SER A 83 -7.60 10.43 -4.95
CA SER A 83 -8.62 11.28 -5.58
C SER A 83 -9.31 12.25 -4.60
N THR A 84 -9.24 11.95 -3.30
CA THR A 84 -9.68 12.81 -2.20
C THR A 84 -8.73 13.98 -1.92
N GLY A 85 -7.52 13.96 -2.47
CA GLY A 85 -6.46 14.95 -2.25
C GLY A 85 -5.44 14.56 -1.18
N ASP A 86 -5.65 13.45 -0.48
CA ASP A 86 -4.69 12.93 0.51
C ASP A 86 -3.40 12.44 -0.14
N THR A 87 -2.30 12.44 0.63
CA THR A 87 -0.97 12.00 0.18
C THR A 87 -0.31 10.95 1.08
N GLY A 88 -1.05 10.40 2.05
CA GLY A 88 -0.58 9.33 2.93
C GLY A 88 -0.88 7.92 2.40
N TYR A 89 -0.50 6.89 3.17
CA TYR A 89 -0.81 5.49 2.83
C TYR A 89 -2.31 5.13 2.90
N GLY A 90 -3.12 6.00 3.45
CA GLY A 90 -4.56 5.82 3.59
C GLY A 90 -5.32 7.12 3.40
N THR A 91 -6.60 6.98 3.12
CA THR A 91 -7.57 8.07 3.05
C THR A 91 -8.85 7.66 3.77
N GLN A 92 -9.64 8.65 4.13
CA GLN A 92 -10.95 8.47 4.72
C GLN A 92 -11.97 9.24 3.90
N THR A 93 -13.12 8.64 3.64
CA THR A 93 -14.22 9.30 2.94
C THR A 93 -15.57 8.88 3.50
N THR A 94 -16.49 9.83 3.55
CA THR A 94 -17.93 9.61 3.81
C THR A 94 -18.75 9.79 2.53
N VAL A 95 -18.09 10.03 1.40
CA VAL A 95 -18.74 10.31 0.12
C VAL A 95 -18.90 9.01 -0.67
N ASN A 96 -20.14 8.74 -1.08
CA ASN A 96 -20.46 7.64 -1.99
C ASN A 96 -19.86 7.91 -3.38
N GLY A 97 -19.13 6.95 -3.93
CA GLY A 97 -18.54 7.05 -5.25
C GLY A 97 -17.16 6.40 -5.36
N PRO A 98 -16.54 6.50 -6.54
CA PRO A 98 -15.22 5.93 -6.78
C PRO A 98 -14.14 6.71 -6.02
N VAL A 99 -13.23 5.98 -5.37
CA VAL A 99 -12.00 6.52 -4.80
C VAL A 99 -10.82 5.80 -5.42
N SER A 100 -9.87 6.56 -5.93
CA SER A 100 -8.66 6.02 -6.55
C SER A 100 -7.39 6.44 -5.81
N LEU A 101 -6.41 5.55 -5.82
CA LEU A 101 -5.06 5.79 -5.37
C LEU A 101 -4.12 5.65 -6.56
N THR A 102 -3.19 6.58 -6.71
CA THR A 102 -2.00 6.41 -7.55
C THR A 102 -0.76 6.41 -6.67
N VAL A 103 0.06 5.37 -6.79
CA VAL A 103 1.37 5.26 -6.14
C VAL A 103 2.45 5.36 -7.20
N SER A 104 3.45 6.22 -6.97
CA SER A 104 4.56 6.41 -7.91
C SER A 104 5.93 6.33 -7.22
N GLY A 105 6.90 5.74 -7.93
CA GLY A 105 8.30 5.67 -7.51
C GLY A 105 9.21 6.42 -8.47
N ASN A 106 10.00 7.36 -7.95
CA ASN A 106 11.05 8.09 -8.70
C ASN A 106 10.63 8.66 -10.07
N GLY A 107 9.34 8.98 -10.26
CA GLY A 107 8.80 9.69 -11.43
C GLY A 107 8.68 8.87 -12.73
N THR A 108 9.17 7.64 -12.81
CA THR A 108 9.18 6.84 -14.04
C THR A 108 8.22 5.65 -14.02
N CYS A 109 7.76 5.22 -12.84
CA CYS A 109 6.83 4.11 -12.66
C CYS A 109 5.69 4.52 -11.74
N ALA A 110 4.46 4.19 -12.12
CA ALA A 110 3.26 4.39 -11.31
C ALA A 110 2.32 3.19 -11.45
N ALA A 111 1.62 2.86 -10.37
CA ALA A 111 0.42 2.03 -10.41
C ALA A 111 -0.75 2.81 -9.83
N SER A 112 -1.94 2.42 -10.28
CA SER A 112 -3.18 2.95 -9.75
C SER A 112 -4.15 1.82 -9.50
N ASP A 113 -4.96 2.00 -8.47
CA ASP A 113 -6.10 1.14 -8.18
C ASP A 113 -7.28 1.99 -7.71
N SER A 114 -8.50 1.47 -7.82
CA SER A 114 -9.73 2.17 -7.46
C SER A 114 -10.78 1.23 -6.90
N VAL A 115 -11.51 1.72 -5.90
CA VAL A 115 -12.65 1.04 -5.28
C VAL A 115 -13.89 1.92 -5.35
N LEU A 116 -15.06 1.29 -5.30
CA LEU A 116 -16.35 1.96 -5.21
C LEU A 116 -16.84 1.99 -3.76
N VAL A 117 -16.85 3.18 -3.14
CA VAL A 117 -17.40 3.35 -1.80
C VAL A 117 -18.91 3.49 -1.87
N THR A 118 -19.64 2.55 -1.27
CA THR A 118 -21.11 2.59 -1.20
C THR A 118 -21.56 3.03 0.18
N VAL A 119 -22.20 4.19 0.27
CA VAL A 119 -22.84 4.65 1.51
C VAL A 119 -24.33 4.32 1.45
N ARG A 120 -24.80 3.53 2.40
CA ARG A 120 -26.22 3.17 2.57
C ARG A 120 -26.86 4.03 3.65
N PRO A 121 -28.15 4.39 3.53
CA PRO A 121 -28.84 5.05 4.62
C PRO A 121 -28.91 4.13 5.84
N ASP A 122 -28.88 4.74 7.03
CA ASP A 122 -29.17 4.03 8.27
C ASP A 122 -30.59 3.47 8.25
N ALA A 123 -30.80 2.35 8.96
CA ALA A 123 -32.15 1.86 9.19
C ALA A 123 -32.95 2.90 9.97
N ASP A 124 -33.85 3.61 9.30
CA ASP A 124 -34.80 4.48 9.97
C ASP A 124 -35.70 3.60 10.86
N ALA A 125 -35.72 3.86 12.16
CA ALA A 125 -36.51 3.11 13.14
C ALA A 125 -38.04 3.21 12.90
N GLY A 126 -38.48 3.99 11.90
CA GLY A 126 -39.87 4.26 11.59
C GLY A 126 -40.47 3.57 10.35
N ILE A 127 -39.71 2.90 9.47
CA ILE A 127 -40.28 2.39 8.20
C ILE A 127 -40.00 0.90 8.00
N GLY A 128 -41.04 0.09 8.16
CA GLY A 128 -41.07 -1.36 7.86
C GLY A 128 -41.09 -1.67 6.36
N GLY A 129 -40.19 -1.06 5.59
CA GLY A 129 -39.97 -1.34 4.17
C GLY A 129 -38.83 -2.32 3.96
N SER A 130 -38.95 -3.16 2.93
CA SER A 130 -37.91 -4.10 2.49
C SER A 130 -36.78 -3.38 1.72
N ASP A 131 -36.10 -2.44 2.37
CA ASP A 131 -34.83 -1.91 1.89
C ASP A 131 -33.68 -2.66 2.57
N THR A 132 -32.60 -2.91 1.82
CA THR A 132 -31.40 -3.56 2.38
C THR A 132 -30.62 -2.52 3.18
N LEU A 133 -31.10 -2.24 4.39
CA LEU A 133 -30.57 -1.27 5.32
C LEU A 133 -29.39 -1.83 6.10
N CYS A 134 -28.50 -0.93 6.54
CA CYS A 134 -27.54 -1.28 7.56
C CYS A 134 -28.22 -1.37 8.91
N THR A 135 -28.14 -2.53 9.56
CA THR A 135 -28.44 -2.61 11.00
C THR A 135 -27.18 -2.16 11.73
N ASN A 136 -27.19 -0.97 12.34
CA ASN A 136 -26.12 -0.53 13.25
C ASN A 136 -26.09 -1.46 14.47
N GLY A 137 -25.44 -2.60 14.30
CA GLY A 137 -25.22 -3.62 15.33
C GLY A 137 -24.03 -3.20 16.20
N GLY A 138 -24.24 -2.17 17.02
CA GLY A 138 -23.30 -1.84 18.10
C GLY A 138 -23.36 -2.91 19.19
N GLY A 139 -22.24 -3.59 19.42
CA GLY A 139 -21.94 -4.32 20.65
C GLY A 139 -21.17 -3.45 21.63
#